data_AF-A0A368L1Q9-F1
#
_entry.id   AF-A0A368L1Q9-F1
#
_cell.length_a   1.000
_cell.length_b   1.000
_cell.length_c   1.000
_cell.angle_alpha   90.00
_cell.angle_beta   90.00
_cell.angle_gamma   90.00
#
_symmetry.space_group_name_H-M   'P 1'
#
loop_
_entity.id
_entity.type
_entity.pdbx_description
1 polymer ?
#
loop_
_entity_poly.entity_id
_entity_poly.type
_entity_poly.pdbx_seq_one_letter_code
_entity_poly.pdbx_strand_id
1 'polypeptide(L)'
;MCLLDRILDYRSNYIEIAAHVQEHAWYLNRAGEMPSWIALEMMAQAAAAYSGLERWLDGQTDQSSRVGMLLGTRELSLLKPTVAINSELRVIAHQTYRDSAGMGAIQGELWHGDAQIATALLKVYELPADISMDSL
;
A
#
# COMPACT_ATOMS: atom_id res chain seq x y z
N MET A 1 -9.34 7.90 -1.88
CA MET A 1 -8.88 7.76 -0.49
C MET A 1 -7.37 7.57 -0.51
N CYS A 2 -6.60 8.30 0.29
CA CYS A 2 -5.15 8.13 0.41
C CYS A 2 -4.79 7.99 1.89
N LEU A 3 -4.06 6.92 2.24
CA LEU A 3 -3.64 6.59 3.60
C LEU A 3 -2.13 6.74 3.82
N LEU A 4 -1.43 7.23 2.80
CA LEU A 4 0.02 7.37 2.74
C LEU A 4 0.39 8.85 2.61
N ASP A 5 1.52 9.25 3.18
CA ASP A 5 1.93 10.66 3.23
C ASP A 5 3.13 10.96 2.33
N ARG A 6 4.26 10.28 2.54
CA ARG A 6 5.53 10.58 1.85
C ARG A 6 6.38 9.35 1.65
N ILE A 7 7.04 9.27 0.50
CA ILE A 7 8.06 8.24 0.23
C ILE A 7 9.30 8.56 1.08
N LEU A 8 9.77 7.57 1.82
CA LEU A 8 10.98 7.64 2.64
C LEU A 8 12.18 7.08 1.89
N ASP A 9 11.97 6.00 1.13
CA ASP A 9 13.02 5.28 0.43
C ASP A 9 12.43 4.56 -0.79
N TYR A 10 13.23 4.45 -1.83
CA TYR A 10 12.86 3.77 -3.07
C TYR A 10 14.09 3.14 -3.70
N ARG A 11 13.95 1.87 -4.06
CA ARG A 11 14.96 1.06 -4.74
C ARG A 11 14.29 0.09 -5.70
N SER A 12 15.10 -0.66 -6.45
CA SER A 12 14.60 -1.76 -7.27
C SER A 12 13.75 -2.71 -6.44
N ASN A 13 12.49 -2.90 -6.87
CA ASN A 13 11.48 -3.73 -6.24
C ASN A 13 11.10 -3.35 -4.80
N TYR A 14 11.42 -2.14 -4.33
CA TYR A 14 11.21 -1.76 -2.93
C TYR A 14 10.76 -0.31 -2.80
N ILE A 15 9.78 -0.08 -1.92
CA ILE A 15 9.43 1.24 -1.45
C ILE A 15 9.14 1.23 0.06
N GLU A 16 9.56 2.29 0.73
CA GLU A 16 9.21 2.59 2.11
C GLU A 16 8.49 3.94 2.15
N ILE A 17 7.34 3.98 2.83
CA ILE A 17 6.45 5.13 2.83
C ILE A 17 6.01 5.42 4.26
N ALA A 18 6.08 6.69 4.64
CA ALA A 18 5.54 7.18 5.90
C ALA A 18 4.01 7.34 5.81
N ALA A 19 3.33 7.02 6.89
CA ALA A 19 1.89 7.23 7.06
C ALA A 19 1.57 7.63 8.51
N HIS A 20 0.46 8.34 8.72
CA HIS A 20 -0.01 8.70 10.06
C HIS A 20 -1.43 8.22 10.32
N VAL A 21 -1.69 7.73 11.53
CA VAL A 21 -3.06 7.48 12.00
C VAL A 21 -3.69 8.81 12.39
N GLN A 22 -4.54 9.35 11.54
CA GLN A 22 -5.19 10.65 11.78
C GLN A 22 -6.30 10.53 12.84
N GLU A 23 -6.39 11.52 13.73
CA GLU A 23 -7.38 11.58 14.82
C GLU A 23 -8.84 11.51 14.35
N HIS A 24 -9.12 11.95 13.12
CA HIS A 24 -10.47 11.98 12.54
C HIS A 24 -10.60 11.02 11.35
N ALA A 25 -9.76 9.99 11.28
CA ALA A 25 -9.83 9.01 10.21
C ALA A 25 -11.17 8.26 10.22
N TRP A 26 -11.76 8.08 9.03
CA TRP A 26 -13.06 7.43 8.85
C TRP A 26 -13.08 5.96 9.31
N TYR A 27 -11.91 5.33 9.39
CA TYR A 27 -11.72 3.91 9.72
C TYR A 27 -11.48 3.64 11.21
N LEU A 28 -11.45 4.68 12.07
CA LEU A 28 -11.23 4.49 13.50
C LEU A 28 -12.37 3.66 14.12
N ASN A 29 -12.03 2.77 15.05
CA ASN A 29 -13.01 2.02 15.82
C ASN A 29 -13.69 2.90 16.88
N ARG A 30 -14.62 2.32 17.64
CA ARG A 30 -15.33 3.02 18.74
C ARG A 30 -14.43 3.52 19.87
N ALA A 31 -13.22 2.96 20.00
CA ALA A 31 -12.21 3.39 20.97
C ALA A 31 -11.29 4.49 20.40
N GLY A 32 -11.49 4.93 19.16
CA GLY A 32 -10.65 5.94 18.52
C GLY A 32 -9.30 5.40 18.05
N GLU A 33 -9.19 4.11 17.73
CA GLU A 33 -7.95 3.48 17.27
C GLU A 33 -8.10 2.96 15.85
N MET A 34 -7.00 2.94 15.09
CA MET A 34 -6.96 2.30 13.79
C MET A 34 -6.95 0.78 13.96
N PRO A 35 -7.93 0.04 13.42
CA PRO A 35 -7.84 -1.40 13.38
C PRO A 35 -6.74 -1.88 12.44
N SER A 36 -5.97 -2.89 12.84
CA SER A 36 -4.80 -3.31 12.07
C SER A 36 -5.12 -3.94 10.71
N TRP A 37 -6.38 -4.32 10.44
CA TRP A 37 -6.78 -4.74 9.09
C TRP A 37 -6.69 -3.62 8.05
N ILE A 38 -6.68 -2.35 8.47
CA ILE A 38 -6.41 -1.20 7.58
C ILE A 38 -5.00 -1.27 6.98
N ALA A 39 -4.07 -1.97 7.62
CA ALA A 39 -2.73 -2.18 7.09
C ALA A 39 -2.74 -2.81 5.69
N LEU A 40 -3.72 -3.66 5.37
CA LEU A 40 -3.83 -4.29 4.04
C LEU A 40 -4.01 -3.25 2.93
N GLU A 41 -4.87 -2.27 3.16
CA GLU A 41 -5.09 -1.17 2.22
C GLU A 41 -3.85 -0.28 2.11
N MET A 42 -3.17 0.01 3.22
CA MET A 42 -1.92 0.79 3.20
C MET A 42 -0.83 0.09 2.39
N MET A 43 -0.66 -1.24 2.56
CA MET A 43 0.27 -2.05 1.77
C MET A 43 -0.09 -2.06 0.28
N ALA A 44 -1.39 -2.15 -0.06
CA ALA A 44 -1.85 -2.08 -1.44
C ALA A 44 -1.58 -0.72 -2.08
N GLN A 45 -1.81 0.38 -1.34
CA GLN A 45 -1.48 1.73 -1.79
C GLN A 45 0.02 1.93 -1.93
N ALA A 46 0.85 1.29 -1.09
CA ALA A 46 2.29 1.36 -1.21
C ALA A 46 2.78 0.67 -2.50
N ALA A 47 2.17 -0.47 -2.86
CA ALA A 47 2.42 -1.11 -4.15
C ALA A 47 2.01 -0.24 -5.35
N ALA A 48 0.87 0.45 -5.23
CA ALA A 48 0.41 1.39 -6.25
C ALA A 48 1.37 2.58 -6.39
N ALA A 49 1.83 3.14 -5.26
CA ALA A 49 2.82 4.22 -5.22
C ALA A 49 4.15 3.79 -5.86
N TYR A 50 4.64 2.57 -5.56
CA TYR A 50 5.82 1.99 -6.20
C TYR A 50 5.65 1.94 -7.73
N SER A 51 4.55 1.35 -8.20
CA SER A 51 4.29 1.21 -9.64
C SER A 51 4.13 2.56 -10.35
N GLY A 52 3.49 3.53 -9.69
CA GLY A 52 3.34 4.89 -10.21
C GLY A 52 4.67 5.64 -10.29
N LEU A 53 5.53 5.48 -9.29
CA LEU A 53 6.86 6.09 -9.28
C LEU A 53 7.77 5.49 -10.36
N GLU A 54 7.79 4.17 -10.53
CA GLU A 54 8.51 3.50 -11.63
C GLU A 54 8.12 4.09 -12.99
N ARG A 55 6.80 4.18 -13.28
CA ARG A 55 6.32 4.78 -14.53
C ARG A 55 6.75 6.23 -14.71
N TRP A 56 6.69 7.01 -13.64
CA TRP A 56 7.10 8.41 -13.68
C TRP A 56 8.59 8.54 -13.98
N LEU A 57 9.44 7.71 -13.35
CA LEU A 57 10.88 7.66 -13.61
C LEU A 57 11.21 7.19 -15.02
N ASP A 58 10.40 6.30 -15.60
CA ASP A 58 10.49 5.84 -16.98
C ASP A 58 9.97 6.87 -18.01
N GLY A 59 9.54 8.06 -17.58
CA GLY A 59 9.03 9.11 -18.45
C GLY A 59 7.62 8.87 -18.99
N GLN A 60 6.88 7.90 -18.44
CA GLN A 60 5.51 7.57 -18.85
C GLN A 60 4.47 8.43 -18.09
N THR A 61 4.66 9.76 -18.12
CA THR A 61 3.88 10.71 -17.30
C THR A 61 2.39 10.71 -17.63
N ASP A 62 2.01 10.53 -18.90
CA ASP A 62 0.60 10.44 -19.31
C ASP A 62 -0.11 9.15 -18.83
N GLN A 63 0.66 8.18 -18.31
CA GLN A 63 0.18 6.90 -17.80
C GLN A 63 0.43 6.74 -16.30
N SER A 64 0.76 7.83 -15.57
CA SER A 64 1.06 7.75 -14.14
C SER A 64 -0.14 7.28 -13.32
N SER A 65 -1.37 7.52 -13.80
CA SER A 65 -2.64 7.11 -13.18
C SER A 65 -3.22 5.84 -13.80
N ARG A 66 -2.53 4.71 -13.66
CA ARG A 66 -3.13 3.39 -13.91
C ARG A 66 -3.88 2.90 -12.69
N VAL A 67 -5.03 2.26 -12.91
CA VAL A 67 -5.83 1.66 -11.84
C VAL A 67 -5.23 0.31 -11.45
N GLY A 68 -4.93 0.16 -10.16
CA GLY A 68 -4.50 -1.11 -9.57
C GLY A 68 -5.63 -1.77 -8.79
N MET A 69 -5.75 -3.09 -8.91
CA MET A 69 -6.72 -3.91 -8.21
C MET A 69 -6.01 -4.82 -7.20
N LEU A 70 -6.45 -4.79 -5.94
CA LEU A 70 -6.11 -5.83 -4.97
C LEU A 70 -7.00 -7.05 -5.20
N LEU A 71 -6.44 -8.14 -5.71
CA LEU A 71 -7.19 -9.36 -6.03
C LEU A 71 -7.33 -10.30 -4.83
N GLY A 72 -6.48 -10.14 -3.83
CA GLY A 72 -6.50 -10.93 -2.62
C GLY A 72 -5.16 -10.89 -1.89
N THR A 73 -5.10 -11.62 -0.78
CA THR A 73 -3.89 -11.72 0.04
C THR A 73 -3.75 -13.14 0.59
N ARG A 74 -2.52 -13.53 0.90
CA ARG A 74 -2.20 -14.71 1.70
C ARG A 74 -1.27 -14.34 2.84
N GLU A 75 -1.18 -15.22 3.83
CA GLU A 75 -0.25 -15.08 4.97
C GLU A 75 -0.40 -13.73 5.72
N LEU A 76 -1.61 -13.16 5.69
CA LEU A 76 -1.92 -11.94 6.45
C LEU A 76 -1.78 -12.23 7.95
N SER A 77 -0.81 -11.59 8.58
CA SER A 77 -0.60 -11.65 10.02
C SER A 77 -0.80 -10.27 10.62
N LEU A 78 -1.77 -10.15 11.53
CA LEU A 78 -2.04 -8.93 12.31
C LEU A 78 -1.47 -9.14 13.72
N LEU A 79 -0.27 -8.60 13.95
CA LEU A 79 0.52 -8.83 15.16
C LEU A 79 0.07 -7.96 16.33
N LYS A 80 -0.61 -6.85 16.04
CA LYS A 80 -1.36 -6.05 17.00
C LYS A 80 -2.80 -5.89 16.50
N PRO A 81 -3.79 -5.74 17.39
CA PRO A 81 -5.19 -5.59 16.99
C PRO A 81 -5.49 -4.18 16.47
N THR A 82 -4.86 -3.17 17.07
CA THR A 82 -5.10 -1.76 16.80
C THR A 82 -3.80 -0.94 16.91
N VAL A 83 -3.86 0.27 16.37
CA VAL A 83 -2.80 1.28 16.43
C VAL A 83 -3.43 2.59 16.90
N ALA A 84 -2.79 3.27 17.86
CA ALA A 84 -3.29 4.51 18.42
C ALA A 84 -3.26 5.65 17.39
N ILE A 85 -4.15 6.63 17.53
CA ILE A 85 -4.09 7.90 16.79
C ILE A 85 -2.75 8.62 17.02
N ASN A 86 -2.39 9.47 16.06
CA ASN A 86 -1.13 10.21 16.01
C ASN A 86 0.13 9.32 15.95
N SER A 87 -0.02 8.00 15.72
CA SER A 87 1.12 7.12 15.46
C SER A 87 1.70 7.39 14.07
N GLU A 88 3.02 7.53 13.99
CA GLU A 88 3.77 7.50 12.74
C GLU A 88 4.10 6.05 12.38
N LEU A 89 3.80 5.68 11.14
CA LEU A 89 3.90 4.33 10.63
C LEU A 89 4.84 4.29 9.43
N ARG A 90 5.53 3.16 9.29
CA ARG A 90 6.32 2.83 8.10
C ARG A 90 5.65 1.69 7.36
N VAL A 91 5.23 1.96 6.13
CA VAL A 91 4.64 0.98 5.22
C VAL A 91 5.72 0.58 4.22
N ILE A 92 6.01 -0.71 4.16
CA ILE A 92 6.99 -1.26 3.23
C ILE A 92 6.25 -2.12 2.21
N ALA A 93 6.59 -1.97 0.94
CA ALA A 93 6.16 -2.85 -0.12
C ALA A 93 7.37 -3.33 -0.93
N HIS A 94 7.52 -4.64 -1.03
CA HIS A 94 8.55 -5.29 -1.82
C HIS A 94 7.92 -6.11 -2.95
N GLN A 95 8.18 -5.73 -4.20
CA GLN A 95 7.68 -6.44 -5.36
C GLN A 95 8.42 -7.76 -5.56
N THR A 96 7.72 -8.88 -5.35
CA THR A 96 8.31 -10.21 -5.50
C THR A 96 8.07 -10.82 -6.88
N TYR A 97 7.05 -10.35 -7.59
CA TYR A 97 6.67 -10.82 -8.91
C TYR A 97 5.94 -9.72 -9.67
N ARG A 98 6.21 -9.63 -10.98
CA ARG A 98 5.41 -8.89 -11.95
C ARG A 98 5.54 -9.58 -13.30
N ASP A 99 4.43 -9.69 -14.04
CA ASP A 99 4.45 -10.11 -15.44
C ASP A 99 3.97 -9.02 -16.40
N SER A 100 4.10 -9.31 -17.69
CA SER A 100 3.68 -8.41 -18.77
C SER A 100 2.16 -8.27 -18.90
N ALA A 101 1.39 -9.17 -18.29
CA ALA A 101 -0.06 -9.07 -18.29
C ALA A 101 -0.59 -8.11 -17.21
N GLY A 102 0.26 -7.63 -16.31
CA GLY A 102 -0.09 -6.71 -15.22
C GLY A 102 -0.30 -7.40 -13.89
N MET A 103 -0.15 -8.73 -13.80
CA MET A 103 -0.23 -9.44 -12.53
C MET A 103 1.02 -9.18 -11.70
N GLY A 104 0.84 -8.99 -10.41
CA GLY A 104 1.93 -8.78 -9.47
C GLY A 104 1.73 -9.49 -8.13
N ALA A 105 2.82 -9.69 -7.41
CA ALA A 105 2.81 -10.08 -6.01
C ALA A 105 3.74 -9.16 -5.21
N ILE A 106 3.26 -8.73 -4.04
CA ILE A 106 3.92 -7.75 -3.19
C ILE A 106 3.99 -8.30 -1.76
N GLN A 107 5.20 -8.42 -1.22
CA GLN A 107 5.39 -8.60 0.21
C GLN A 107 5.22 -7.24 0.89
N GLY A 108 4.18 -7.09 1.69
CA GLY A 108 3.86 -5.87 2.40
C GLY A 108 4.11 -5.99 3.89
N GLU A 109 4.51 -4.89 4.52
CA GLU A 109 4.70 -4.79 5.96
C GLU A 109 4.25 -3.43 6.50
N LEU A 110 3.75 -3.42 7.72
CA LEU A 110 3.43 -2.22 8.48
C LEU A 110 4.18 -2.22 9.81
N TRP A 111 4.87 -1.14 10.11
CA TRP A 111 5.67 -0.96 11.32
C TRP A 111 5.28 0.31 12.08
N HIS A 112 5.35 0.25 13.41
CA HIS A 112 5.31 1.40 14.31
C HIS A 112 6.58 1.38 15.17
N GLY A 113 7.50 2.31 14.90
CA GLY A 113 8.87 2.21 15.42
C GLY A 113 9.50 0.87 15.01
N ASP A 114 10.00 0.11 15.99
CA ASP A 114 10.58 -1.23 15.79
C ASP A 114 9.57 -2.37 15.96
N ALA A 115 8.29 -2.05 16.19
CA ALA A 115 7.24 -3.06 16.34
C ALA A 115 6.54 -3.30 15.00
N GLN A 116 6.64 -4.54 14.49
CA GLN A 116 5.85 -4.96 13.34
C GLN A 116 4.38 -5.08 13.75
N ILE A 117 3.51 -4.43 12.98
CA ILE A 117 2.07 -4.37 13.21
C ILE A 117 1.35 -5.38 12.34
N ALA A 118 1.74 -5.47 11.07
CA ALA A 118 1.15 -6.39 10.12
C ALA A 118 2.14 -6.78 9.03
N THR A 119 1.92 -7.95 8.44
CA THR A 119 2.61 -8.42 7.24
C THR A 119 1.64 -9.21 6.38
N ALA A 120 1.83 -9.18 5.07
CA ALA A 120 0.97 -9.88 4.12
C ALA A 120 1.66 -10.06 2.77
N LEU A 121 1.25 -11.09 2.03
CA LEU A 121 1.59 -11.23 0.62
C LEU A 121 0.37 -10.94 -0.25
N LEU A 122 0.40 -9.77 -0.90
CA LEU A 122 -0.70 -9.24 -1.70
C LEU A 122 -0.57 -9.74 -3.14
N LYS A 123 -1.71 -10.14 -3.72
CA LYS A 123 -1.85 -10.37 -5.16
C LYS A 123 -2.53 -9.16 -5.79
N VAL A 124 -1.83 -8.50 -6.70
CA VAL A 124 -2.29 -7.26 -7.34
C VAL A 124 -2.40 -7.45 -8.84
N TYR A 125 -3.21 -6.61 -9.46
CA TYR A 125 -3.34 -6.53 -10.91
C TYR A 125 -3.41 -5.08 -11.35
N GLU A 126 -2.51 -4.67 -12.22
CA GLU A 126 -2.56 -3.37 -12.86
C GLU A 126 -3.42 -3.48 -14.12
N LEU A 127 -4.47 -2.66 -14.21
CA LEU A 127 -5.34 -2.63 -15.37
C LEU A 127 -4.60 -2.02 -16.58
N PRO A 128 -4.96 -2.44 -17.81
CA PRO A 128 -4.57 -1.77 -19.04
C PRO A 128 -4.83 -0.25 -19.01
N ALA A 129 -4.01 0.51 -19.73
CA ALA A 129 -4.01 1.98 -19.68
C ALA A 129 -5.30 2.63 -20.21
N ASP A 130 -6.11 1.90 -20.99
CA ASP A 130 -7.38 2.35 -21.53
C ASP A 130 -8.56 2.17 -20.56
N ILE A 131 -8.36 1.51 -19.42
CA ILE A 131 -9.39 1.32 -18.40
C ILE A 131 -9.21 2.36 -17.30
N SER A 132 -10.24 3.18 -17.08
CA SER A 132 -10.28 4.20 -16.02
C SER A 132 -11.20 3.80 -14.87
N MET A 133 -11.06 4.47 -13.72
CA MET A 133 -11.95 4.23 -12.58
C MET A 133 -13.43 4.54 -12.91
N ASP A 134 -13.69 5.49 -13.81
CA ASP A 134 -15.05 5.85 -14.24
C ASP A 134 -15.71 4.78 -15.11
N SER A 135 -14.94 3.80 -15.56
CA SER A 135 -15.42 2.69 -16.42
C SER A 135 -15.77 1.41 -15.66
N LEU A 136 -15.62 1.39 -14.33
CA LEU A 136 -15.96 0.29 -13.42
C LEU A 136 -17.25 0.57 -12.64
#